data_AF-A0A355SBM4-F1
#
_entry.id   AF-A0A355SBM4-F1
#
_cell.length_a   1.000
_cell.length_b   1.000
_cell.length_c   1.000
_cell.angle_alpha   90.00
_cell.angle_beta   90.00
_cell.angle_gamma   90.00
#
_symmetry.space_group_name_H-M   'P 1'
#
loop_
_entity.id
_entity.type
_entity.pdbx_description
1 polymer ?
#
loop_
_entity_poly.entity_id
_entity_poly.type
_entity_poly.pdbx_seq_one_letter_code
_entity_poly.pdbx_strand_id
1 'polypeptide(L)'
;RFLILPQGRLNIIDFDFYRRVAEAGNSERAIWKFSWQGREEFDPVWEMVTEGSTGFSGSFARQVTLNRATAGEKLTLDLIEALETSAREEGIILQCDGVQMQEGAGRSVVLQFDGTSYATTGKKRRTISRERLLEA
;
A
#
# COMPACT_ATOMS: atom_id res chain seq x y z
N ARG A 1 -15.13 -30.87 18.96
CA ARG A 1 -14.45 -29.57 19.25
C ARG A 1 -13.28 -29.48 18.29
N PHE A 2 -13.13 -28.38 17.55
CA PHE A 2 -11.98 -28.16 16.67
C PHE A 2 -11.20 -26.93 17.13
N LEU A 3 -9.88 -26.91 16.89
CA LEU A 3 -8.97 -25.83 17.28
C LEU A 3 -8.22 -25.37 16.03
N ILE A 4 -8.24 -24.06 15.76
CA ILE A 4 -7.44 -23.44 14.71
C ILE A 4 -6.13 -22.98 15.35
N LEU A 5 -5.01 -23.49 14.85
CA LEU A 5 -3.69 -23.09 15.33
C LEU A 5 -3.28 -21.74 14.72
N PRO A 6 -2.42 -20.94 15.38
CA PRO A 6 -2.00 -19.61 14.91
C PRO A 6 -1.36 -19.58 13.51
N GLN A 7 -0.97 -20.73 12.98
CA GLN A 7 -0.38 -20.92 11.64
C GLN A 7 -1.43 -21.30 10.57
N GLY A 8 -2.74 -21.15 10.86
CA GLY A 8 -3.82 -21.53 9.95
C GLY A 8 -4.03 -23.04 9.79
N ARG A 9 -3.35 -23.87 10.59
CA ARG A 9 -3.48 -25.34 10.54
C ARG A 9 -4.66 -25.81 11.37
N LEU A 10 -5.45 -26.70 10.79
CA LEU A 10 -6.69 -27.20 11.36
C LEU A 10 -6.66 -28.73 11.34
N ASN A 11 -6.56 -29.36 12.52
CA ASN A 11 -6.63 -30.82 12.65
C ASN A 11 -8.09 -31.20 12.95
N ILE A 12 -8.80 -31.71 11.95
CA ILE A 12 -10.15 -32.28 12.10
C ILE A 12 -10.08 -33.79 11.95
N ILE A 13 -10.61 -34.50 12.95
CA ILE A 13 -10.87 -35.94 12.91
C ILE A 13 -12.39 -36.09 13.07
N ASP A 14 -13.02 -36.80 12.13
CA ASP A 14 -14.40 -37.34 12.19
C ASP A 14 -15.55 -36.34 12.40
N PHE A 15 -15.77 -35.40 11.48
CA PHE A 15 -17.05 -34.69 11.40
C PHE A 15 -17.62 -34.64 9.98
N ASP A 16 -18.85 -35.15 9.81
CA ASP A 16 -19.54 -35.22 8.50
C ASP A 16 -19.84 -33.84 7.88
N PHE A 17 -19.87 -32.77 8.68
CA PHE A 17 -20.00 -31.41 8.13
C PHE A 17 -18.76 -30.96 7.37
N TYR A 18 -17.56 -31.44 7.74
CA TYR A 18 -16.31 -31.09 7.07
C TYR A 18 -16.08 -31.92 5.80
N ARG A 19 -16.59 -33.17 5.78
CA ARG A 19 -16.55 -34.07 4.61
C ARG A 19 -17.10 -33.41 3.35
N ARG A 20 -18.26 -32.73 3.46
CA ARG A 20 -18.90 -32.02 2.34
C ARG A 20 -18.03 -30.89 1.76
N VAL A 21 -17.23 -30.24 2.58
CA VAL A 21 -16.33 -29.14 2.18
C VAL A 21 -15.07 -29.67 1.51
N ALA A 22 -14.56 -30.80 2.03
CA ALA A 22 -13.42 -31.50 1.47
C ALA A 22 -13.75 -32.11 0.09
N GLU A 23 -14.93 -32.71 -0.05
CA GLU A 23 -15.44 -33.21 -1.34
C GLU A 23 -15.71 -32.08 -2.35
N ALA A 24 -16.07 -30.89 -1.88
CA ALA A 24 -16.27 -29.69 -2.70
C ALA A 24 -14.97 -28.93 -3.05
N GLY A 25 -13.80 -29.41 -2.59
CA GLY A 25 -12.50 -28.85 -2.99
C GLY A 25 -11.76 -27.99 -1.96
N ASN A 26 -12.13 -28.05 -0.67
CA ASN A 26 -11.39 -27.40 0.43
C ASN A 26 -11.09 -25.90 0.24
N SER A 27 -12.08 -25.09 -0.18
CA SER A 27 -11.86 -23.64 -0.23
C SER A 27 -11.60 -23.10 1.18
N GLU A 28 -10.47 -22.43 1.40
CA GLU A 28 -10.09 -21.88 2.71
C GLU A 28 -11.19 -20.97 3.26
N ARG A 29 -11.80 -20.12 2.43
CA ARG A 29 -12.92 -19.25 2.85
C ARG A 29 -14.06 -20.04 3.48
N ALA A 30 -14.50 -21.13 2.84
CA ALA A 30 -15.58 -21.95 3.37
C ALA A 30 -15.18 -22.59 4.70
N ILE A 31 -13.96 -23.11 4.79
CA ILE A 31 -13.39 -23.70 6.02
C ILE A 31 -13.40 -22.68 7.17
N TRP A 32 -12.94 -21.46 6.91
CA TRP A 32 -12.94 -20.39 7.91
C TRP A 32 -14.36 -19.91 8.27
N LYS A 33 -15.29 -19.85 7.31
CA LYS A 33 -16.69 -19.49 7.57
C LYS A 33 -17.39 -20.48 8.51
N PHE A 34 -16.97 -21.77 8.55
CA PHE A 34 -17.45 -22.72 9.57
C PHE A 34 -17.04 -22.36 10.99
N SER A 35 -15.87 -21.76 11.19
CA SER A 35 -15.42 -21.29 12.51
C SER A 35 -16.33 -20.19 13.08
N TRP A 36 -17.08 -19.52 12.20
CA TRP A 36 -18.10 -18.51 12.50
C TRP A 36 -19.53 -19.02 12.30
N GLN A 37 -19.75 -20.34 12.31
CA GLN A 37 -21.08 -20.95 12.16
C GLN A 37 -21.82 -20.58 10.85
N GLY A 38 -21.10 -20.23 9.78
CA GLY A 38 -21.74 -19.86 8.51
C GLY A 38 -22.21 -18.41 8.41
N ARG A 39 -21.99 -17.59 9.45
CA ARG A 39 -22.46 -16.20 9.53
C ARG A 39 -21.82 -15.30 8.47
N GLU A 40 -22.59 -14.36 7.95
CA GLU A 40 -22.12 -13.36 6.95
C GLU A 40 -21.27 -12.27 7.60
N GLU A 41 -21.39 -12.08 8.92
CA GLU A 41 -20.54 -11.19 9.72
C GLU A 41 -19.05 -11.61 9.69
N PHE A 42 -18.76 -12.82 9.20
CA PHE A 42 -17.40 -13.28 8.92
C PHE A 42 -16.82 -12.69 7.63
N ASP A 43 -17.65 -12.25 6.68
CA ASP A 43 -17.17 -11.81 5.36
C ASP A 43 -16.19 -10.61 5.43
N PRO A 44 -16.42 -9.57 6.27
CA PRO A 44 -15.43 -8.51 6.49
C PRO A 44 -14.14 -8.99 7.19
N VAL A 45 -14.24 -10.02 8.04
CA VAL A 45 -13.06 -10.62 8.70
C VAL A 45 -12.26 -11.44 7.68
N TRP A 46 -12.92 -12.15 6.78
CA TRP A 46 -12.28 -12.85 5.68
C TRP A 46 -11.58 -11.87 4.73
N GLU A 47 -12.22 -10.75 4.40
CA GLU A 47 -11.60 -9.65 3.65
C GLU A 47 -10.34 -9.16 4.37
N MET A 48 -10.38 -8.92 5.68
CA MET A 48 -9.19 -8.57 6.48
C MET A 48 -8.12 -9.68 6.50
N VAL A 49 -8.48 -10.97 6.49
CA VAL A 49 -7.48 -12.05 6.39
C VAL A 49 -6.85 -12.07 5.00
N THR A 50 -7.64 -11.89 3.94
CA THR A 50 -7.12 -11.86 2.57
C THR A 50 -6.33 -10.58 2.27
N GLU A 51 -6.81 -9.41 2.71
CA GLU A 51 -6.20 -8.09 2.49
C GLU A 51 -5.10 -7.78 3.50
N GLY A 52 -5.25 -8.21 4.76
CA GLY A 52 -4.16 -8.20 5.74
C GLY A 52 -3.01 -9.12 5.34
N SER A 53 -3.29 -10.15 4.53
CA SER A 53 -2.28 -11.01 3.91
C SER A 53 -1.80 -10.50 2.54
N THR A 54 -2.35 -9.39 1.99
CA THR A 54 -1.80 -8.77 0.76
C THR A 54 -0.74 -7.70 1.04
N GLY A 55 -0.53 -7.29 2.30
CA GLY A 55 0.68 -6.58 2.72
C GLY A 55 0.91 -5.24 2.00
N PHE A 56 -0.12 -4.38 1.88
CA PHE A 56 0.11 -3.02 1.39
C PHE A 56 1.03 -2.26 2.36
N SER A 57 2.01 -1.54 1.81
CA SER A 57 2.86 -0.66 2.60
C SER A 57 1.99 0.34 3.38
N GLY A 58 2.30 0.58 4.66
CA GLY A 58 1.60 1.60 5.46
C GLY A 58 1.73 3.02 4.89
N SER A 59 2.69 3.21 3.98
CA SER A 59 2.93 4.44 3.22
C SER A 59 2.07 4.54 1.95
N PHE A 60 1.37 3.47 1.56
CA PHE A 60 0.46 3.49 0.42
C PHE A 60 -0.65 4.54 0.63
N ALA A 61 -0.97 5.26 -0.44
CA ALA A 61 -1.93 6.37 -0.45
C ALA A 61 -1.60 7.56 0.49
N ARG A 62 -0.43 7.59 1.13
CA ARG A 62 0.03 8.78 1.88
C ARG A 62 0.49 9.85 0.90
N GLN A 63 0.15 11.10 1.20
CA GLN A 63 0.45 12.26 0.36
C GLN A 63 1.06 13.37 1.21
N VAL A 64 1.95 14.15 0.60
CA VAL A 64 2.52 15.37 1.15
C VAL A 64 2.40 16.49 0.11
N THR A 65 1.95 17.67 0.54
CA THR A 65 1.80 18.83 -0.34
C THR A 65 2.87 19.86 -0.03
N LEU A 66 3.58 20.29 -1.07
CA LEU A 66 4.67 21.26 -0.97
C LEU A 66 4.23 22.59 -1.58
N ASN A 67 4.51 23.67 -0.87
CA ASN A 67 4.48 25.02 -1.40
C ASN A 67 5.61 25.83 -0.72
N ARG A 68 5.79 27.08 -1.14
CA ARG A 68 6.86 27.95 -0.62
C ARG A 68 6.85 28.13 0.90
N ALA A 69 5.68 28.05 1.54
CA ALA A 69 5.56 28.17 2.98
C ALA A 69 5.91 26.86 3.71
N THR A 70 5.53 25.71 3.16
CA THR A 70 5.67 24.40 3.84
C THR A 70 6.93 23.63 3.48
N ALA A 71 7.60 23.97 2.37
CA ALA A 71 8.74 23.20 1.86
C ALA A 71 9.94 23.15 2.84
N GLY A 72 10.11 24.18 3.68
CA GLY A 72 11.16 24.25 4.69
C GLY A 72 10.75 23.75 6.08
N GLU A 73 9.49 23.35 6.28
CA GLU A 73 9.03 22.91 7.60
C GLU A 73 9.57 21.53 7.95
N LYS A 74 9.98 21.35 9.22
CA LYS A 74 10.53 20.07 9.71
C LYS A 74 9.60 18.89 9.43
N LEU A 75 8.30 19.05 9.71
CA LEU A 75 7.31 17.99 9.49
C LEU A 75 7.24 17.58 8.01
N THR A 76 7.24 18.55 7.10
CA THR A 76 7.24 18.30 5.66
C THR A 76 8.47 17.52 5.21
N LEU A 77 9.63 17.91 5.70
CA LEU A 77 10.91 17.24 5.39
C LEU A 77 10.93 15.80 5.92
N ASP A 78 10.46 15.58 7.16
CA ASP A 78 10.36 14.25 7.77
C ASP A 78 9.38 13.35 6.97
N LEU A 79 8.25 13.90 6.50
CA LEU A 79 7.26 13.17 5.70
C LEU A 79 7.80 12.81 4.31
N ILE A 80 8.50 13.71 3.63
CA ILE A 80 9.16 13.41 2.36
C ILE A 80 10.17 12.29 2.53
N GLU A 81 11.04 12.38 3.56
CA GLU A 81 12.07 11.37 3.81
C GLU A 81 11.47 9.98 4.08
N ALA A 82 10.36 9.92 4.83
CA ALA A 82 9.64 8.66 5.07
C ALA A 82 9.06 8.06 3.77
N LEU A 83 8.50 8.89 2.89
CA LEU A 83 7.98 8.48 1.59
C LEU A 83 9.11 8.03 0.64
N GLU A 84 10.21 8.78 0.57
CA GLU A 84 11.41 8.43 -0.21
C GLU A 84 12.01 7.10 0.27
N THR A 85 12.04 6.86 1.58
CA THR A 85 12.51 5.59 2.16
C THR A 85 11.60 4.43 1.77
N SER A 86 10.28 4.60 1.91
CA SER A 86 9.30 3.57 1.51
C SER A 86 9.39 3.26 0.01
N ALA A 87 9.70 4.26 -0.82
CA ALA A 87 9.88 4.08 -2.26
C ALA A 87 11.20 3.35 -2.60
N ARG A 88 12.29 3.62 -1.87
CA ARG A 88 13.56 2.88 -2.01
C ARG A 88 13.43 1.41 -1.63
N GLU A 89 12.57 1.11 -0.67
CA GLU A 89 12.24 -0.25 -0.25
C GLU A 89 11.24 -0.93 -1.19
N GLU A 90 10.91 -0.31 -2.34
CA GLU A 90 9.97 -0.82 -3.35
C GLU A 90 8.53 -1.02 -2.81
N GLY A 91 8.22 -0.48 -1.62
CA GLY A 91 6.91 -0.60 -0.99
C GLY A 91 5.83 0.30 -1.61
N ILE A 92 6.25 1.38 -2.28
CA ILE A 92 5.37 2.29 -3.01
C ILE A 92 6.06 2.85 -4.26
N ILE A 93 5.27 3.31 -5.23
CA ILE A 93 5.75 4.23 -6.27
C ILE A 93 5.47 5.65 -5.79
N LEU A 94 6.52 6.43 -5.56
CA LEU A 94 6.39 7.84 -5.17
C LEU A 94 6.33 8.72 -6.43
N GLN A 95 5.13 9.19 -6.76
CA GLN A 95 4.86 10.16 -7.82
C GLN A 95 4.60 11.54 -7.22
N CYS A 96 5.08 12.58 -7.90
CA CYS A 96 4.83 13.98 -7.60
C CYS A 96 4.14 14.62 -8.82
N ASP A 97 2.98 15.22 -8.56
CA ASP A 97 2.24 16.03 -9.52
C ASP A 97 2.33 17.50 -9.09
N GLY A 98 2.74 18.37 -9.98
CA GLY A 98 2.97 19.78 -9.64
C GLY A 98 2.92 20.73 -10.83
N VAL A 99 3.08 22.02 -10.53
CA VAL A 99 3.19 23.09 -11.52
C VAL A 99 4.52 23.80 -11.30
N GLN A 100 5.38 23.77 -12.31
CA GLN A 100 6.62 24.53 -12.34
C GLN A 100 6.36 25.92 -12.96
N MET A 101 6.69 26.97 -12.24
CA MET A 101 6.59 28.34 -12.74
C MET A 101 7.87 28.70 -13.52
N GLN A 102 7.73 29.02 -14.82
CA GLN A 102 8.81 29.57 -15.65
C GLN A 102 8.32 30.86 -16.32
N GLU A 103 9.02 31.97 -16.10
CA GLU A 103 8.72 33.26 -16.75
C GLU A 103 7.25 33.71 -16.63
N GLY A 104 6.60 33.42 -15.49
CA GLY A 104 5.20 33.74 -15.24
C GLY A 104 4.18 32.78 -15.87
N ALA A 105 4.62 31.81 -16.67
CA ALA A 105 3.79 30.72 -17.16
C ALA A 105 3.94 29.47 -16.29
N GLY A 106 2.80 28.90 -15.86
CA GLY A 106 2.77 27.64 -15.13
C GLY A 106 2.79 26.46 -16.08
N ARG A 107 3.75 25.54 -15.91
CA ARG A 107 3.84 24.29 -16.65
C ARG A 107 3.60 23.11 -15.72
N SER A 108 2.57 22.31 -16.00
CA SER A 108 2.35 21.06 -15.27
C SER A 108 3.52 20.09 -15.50
N VAL A 109 3.97 19.47 -14.41
CA VAL A 109 5.04 18.48 -14.39
C VAL A 109 4.61 17.29 -13.55
N VAL A 110 4.93 16.09 -14.05
CA VAL A 110 4.79 14.83 -13.32
C VAL A 110 6.18 14.23 -13.18
N LEU A 111 6.57 13.95 -11.94
CA LEU A 111 7.86 13.39 -11.57
C LEU A 111 7.63 12.08 -10.82
N GLN A 112 8.57 11.16 -10.94
CA GLN A 112 8.62 9.93 -10.15
C GLN A 112 10.00 9.83 -9.49
N PHE A 113 10.01 9.46 -8.22
CA PHE A 113 11.25 9.20 -7.51
C PHE A 113 11.87 7.87 -7.98
N ASP A 114 13.15 7.89 -8.34
CA ASP A 114 13.88 6.72 -8.85
C ASP A 114 14.78 6.06 -7.80
N GLY A 115 14.62 6.43 -6.54
CA GLY A 115 15.45 5.97 -5.41
C GLY A 115 16.56 6.95 -5.03
N THR A 116 16.93 7.87 -5.94
CA THR A 116 17.92 8.92 -5.68
C THR A 116 17.39 10.32 -5.99
N SER A 117 16.56 10.45 -7.02
CA SER A 117 16.16 11.73 -7.58
C SER A 117 14.77 11.66 -8.22
N TYR A 118 14.21 12.82 -8.57
CA TYR A 118 12.90 12.93 -9.19
C TYR A 118 13.04 13.05 -10.70
N ALA A 119 12.61 12.02 -11.45
CA ALA A 119 12.68 11.98 -12.89
C ALA A 119 11.31 12.23 -13.53
N THR A 120 11.25 13.01 -14.61
CA THR A 120 10.02 13.21 -15.38
C THR A 120 9.57 11.92 -16.06
N THR A 121 8.28 11.60 -15.99
CA THR A 121 7.69 10.40 -16.61
C THR A 121 7.41 10.54 -18.11
N GLY A 122 7.67 11.71 -18.72
CA GLY A 122 7.42 12.01 -20.13
C GLY A 122 8.60 11.75 -21.10
N LYS A 123 8.39 12.03 -22.40
CA LYS A 123 9.33 11.74 -23.52
C LYS A 123 10.74 12.34 -23.38
N LYS A 124 10.93 13.38 -22.58
CA LYS A 124 12.24 13.98 -22.29
C LYS A 124 12.55 13.76 -20.82
N ARG A 125 13.42 12.80 -20.51
CA ARG A 125 13.87 12.54 -19.13
C ARG A 125 14.66 13.73 -18.62
N ARG A 126 14.07 14.47 -17.68
CA ARG A 126 14.74 15.47 -16.86
C ARG A 126 14.74 14.97 -15.43
N THR A 127 15.87 15.15 -14.76
CA THR A 127 16.06 14.76 -13.37
C THR A 127 16.17 16.02 -12.51
N ILE A 128 15.49 16.01 -11.37
CA ILE A 128 15.43 17.10 -10.40
C ILE A 128 15.90 16.53 -9.06
N SER A 129 16.82 17.21 -8.39
CA SER A 129 17.29 16.81 -7.06
C SER A 129 16.26 17.18 -5.99
N ARG A 130 16.39 16.57 -4.80
CA ARG A 130 15.53 16.89 -3.65
C ARG A 130 15.63 18.36 -3.26
N GLU A 131 16.84 18.93 -3.26
CA GLU A 131 17.06 20.33 -2.91
C GLU A 131 16.29 21.24 -3.89
N ARG A 132 16.37 20.93 -5.18
CA ARG A 132 15.67 21.71 -6.21
C ARG A 132 14.14 21.54 -6.15
N LEU A 133 13.63 20.41 -5.66
CA LEU A 133 12.21 20.20 -5.39
C LEU A 133 11.73 21.08 -4.22
N LEU A 134 12.57 21.25 -3.20
CA LEU A 134 12.28 22.01 -1.99
C LEU A 134 12.43 23.53 -2.15
N GLU A 135 13.06 24.00 -3.22
CA GLU A 135 13.21 25.43 -3.58
C GLU A 135 11.92 26.09 -4.14
N ALA A 136 10.74 25.53 -3.87
CA ALA A 136 9.42 25.95 -4.42
C ALA A 136 9.07 27.45 -4.26
#